data_AF-A0A3D0U2G2-F1
#
_entry.id   AF-A0A3D0U2G2-F1
#
_cell.length_a   1.000
_cell.length_b   1.000
_cell.length_c   1.000
_cell.angle_alpha   90.00
_cell.angle_beta   90.00
_cell.angle_gamma   90.00
#
_symmetry.space_group_name_H-M   'P 1'
#
loop_
_entity.id
_entity.type
_entity.pdbx_description
1 polymer ?
#
loop_
_entity_poly.entity_id
_entity_poly.type
_entity_poly.pdbx_seq_one_letter_code
_entity_poly.pdbx_strand_id
1 'polypeptide(L)'
;MFEGIREDIRSVFHRDPAARTSVEVLLNYPGLHAVLMHRLAHKLWTMDFKLSARFISSFSRWLTGIEIHPGATIGRRFFIDHGMG
;
A
#
# COMPACT_ATOMS: atom_id res chain seq x y z
N MET A 1 -7.77 11.48 -0.62
CA MET A 1 -7.54 10.02 -0.49
C MET A 1 -7.74 9.33 -1.83
N PHE A 2 -8.91 9.46 -2.48
CA PHE A 2 -9.20 8.83 -3.78
C PHE A 2 -8.25 9.25 -4.93
N GLU A 3 -7.83 10.51 -4.98
CA GLU A 3 -6.82 10.96 -5.95
C GLU A 3 -5.49 10.23 -5.81
N GLY A 4 -5.05 9.99 -4.56
CA GLY A 4 -3.81 9.27 -4.27
C GLY A 4 -3.85 7.81 -4.74
N ILE A 5 -5.00 7.14 -4.56
CA ILE A 5 -5.20 5.75 -5.03
C ILE A 5 -5.08 5.67 -6.56
N ARG A 6 -5.70 6.62 -7.27
CA ARG A 6 -5.64 6.67 -8.74
C ARG A 6 -4.22 6.91 -9.23
N GLU A 7 -3.45 7.73 -8.52
CA GLU A 7 -2.03 7.97 -8.82
C GLU A 7 -1.16 6.75 -8.53
N ASP A 8 -1.39 6.07 -7.41
CA ASP A 8 -0.65 4.86 -7.04
C ASP A 8 -0.91 3.77 -8.10
N ILE A 9 -2.16 3.56 -8.55
CA ILE A 9 -2.50 2.65 -9.66
C ILE A 9 -1.81 3.06 -10.97
N ARG A 10 -1.86 4.33 -11.36
CA ARG A 10 -1.15 4.81 -12.58
C ARG A 10 0.36 4.60 -12.48
N SER A 11 0.92 4.71 -11.28
CA SER A 11 2.35 4.51 -11.06
C SER A 11 2.78 3.06 -11.29
N VAL A 12 1.88 2.09 -11.05
CA VAL A 12 2.09 0.68 -11.41
C VAL A 12 2.23 0.55 -12.92
N PHE A 13 1.25 1.03 -13.70
CA PHE A 13 1.29 0.94 -15.17
C PHE A 13 2.51 1.61 -15.81
N HIS A 14 3.01 2.69 -15.19
CA HIS A 14 4.19 3.39 -15.70
C HIS A 14 5.50 2.63 -15.44
N ARG A 15 5.53 1.74 -14.44
CA ARG A 15 6.77 1.11 -13.97
C ARG A 15 6.83 -0.39 -14.22
N ASP A 16 5.69 -1.04 -14.28
CA ASP A 16 5.61 -2.47 -14.49
C ASP A 16 4.99 -2.79 -15.87
N PRO A 17 5.78 -3.32 -16.82
CA PRO A 17 5.26 -3.74 -18.13
C PRO A 17 4.29 -4.92 -18.06
N ALA A 18 4.25 -5.68 -16.95
CA ALA A 18 3.30 -6.77 -16.75
C ALA A 18 1.88 -6.29 -16.37
N ALA A 19 1.72 -5.01 -16.00
CA ALA A 19 0.44 -4.46 -15.61
C ALA A 19 -0.47 -4.20 -16.83
N ARG A 20 -1.54 -4.99 -16.99
CA ARG A 20 -2.42 -4.91 -18.18
C ARG A 20 -3.71 -4.14 -17.95
N THR A 21 -4.37 -4.32 -16.81
CA THR A 21 -5.67 -3.69 -16.53
C THR A 21 -5.78 -3.19 -15.09
N SER A 22 -6.56 -2.13 -14.86
CA SER A 22 -6.69 -1.55 -13.50
C SER A 22 -7.31 -2.53 -12.51
N VAL A 23 -8.19 -3.41 -12.99
CA VAL A 23 -8.82 -4.46 -12.16
C VAL A 23 -7.78 -5.51 -11.77
N GLU A 24 -6.95 -5.97 -12.70
CA GLU A 24 -5.85 -6.89 -12.41
C GLU A 24 -4.87 -6.28 -11.40
N VAL A 25 -4.50 -5.01 -11.59
CA VAL A 25 -3.63 -4.28 -10.67
C VAL A 25 -4.26 -4.18 -9.29
N LEU A 26 -5.54 -3.80 -9.21
CA LEU A 26 -6.25 -3.68 -7.94
C LEU A 26 -6.41 -5.01 -7.21
N LEU A 27 -6.52 -6.13 -7.92
CA LEU A 27 -6.77 -7.44 -7.31
C LEU A 27 -5.49 -8.22 -7.00
N ASN A 28 -4.43 -8.05 -7.79
CA ASN A 28 -3.27 -8.96 -7.76
C ASN A 28 -1.93 -8.29 -7.42
N TYR A 29 -1.88 -6.98 -7.15
CA TYR A 29 -0.61 -6.32 -6.80
C TYR A 29 -0.46 -6.18 -5.28
N PRO A 30 0.27 -7.10 -4.61
CA PRO A 30 0.48 -7.03 -3.15
C PRO A 30 1.19 -5.74 -2.74
N GLY A 31 2.09 -5.23 -3.58
CA GLY A 31 2.74 -3.92 -3.39
C GLY A 31 1.76 -2.76 -3.30
N LEU A 32 0.76 -2.74 -4.19
CA LEU A 32 -0.31 -1.72 -4.14
C LEU A 32 -1.14 -1.88 -2.87
N HIS A 33 -1.55 -3.11 -2.53
CA HIS A 33 -2.33 -3.38 -1.31
C HIS A 33 -1.59 -2.90 -0.06
N ALA A 34 -0.29 -3.21 0.07
CA ALA A 34 0.52 -2.79 1.20
C ALA A 34 0.62 -1.27 1.32
N VAL A 35 0.79 -0.56 0.20
CA VAL A 35 0.81 0.92 0.21
C VAL A 35 -0.54 1.49 0.65
N LEU A 36 -1.66 0.97 0.14
CA LEU A 36 -3.00 1.42 0.51
C LEU A 36 -3.28 1.19 2.00
N MET A 37 -2.96 0.01 2.51
CA MET A 37 -3.13 -0.35 3.92
C MET A 37 -2.21 0.47 4.82
N HIS A 38 -0.96 0.71 4.40
CA HIS A 38 -0.07 1.60 5.12
C HIS A 38 -0.60 3.02 5.19
N ARG A 39 -1.14 3.60 4.10
CA ARG A 39 -1.71 4.95 4.13
C ARG A 39 -2.88 5.04 5.12
N LEU A 40 -3.71 4.00 5.23
CA LEU A 40 -4.76 3.90 6.25
C LEU A 40 -4.18 3.79 7.67
N ALA A 41 -3.22 2.88 7.87
CA ALA A 41 -2.55 2.67 9.15
C ALA A 41 -1.80 3.92 9.64
N HIS A 42 -1.14 4.64 8.74
CA HIS A 42 -0.44 5.89 9.01
C HIS A 42 -1.40 6.98 9.47
N LYS A 43 -2.57 7.12 8.80
CA LYS A 43 -3.60 8.06 9.24
C LYS A 43 -4.06 7.75 10.66
N LEU A 44 -4.32 6.49 11.00
CA LEU A 44 -4.66 6.08 12.36
C LEU A 44 -3.52 6.37 13.35
N TRP A 45 -2.27 6.11 12.95
CA TRP A 45 -1.11 6.39 13.77
C TRP A 45 -0.96 7.88 14.10
N THR A 46 -1.17 8.77 13.13
CA THR A 46 -1.09 10.23 13.34
C THR A 46 -2.25 10.76 14.19
N MET A 47 -3.37 10.04 14.24
CA MET A 47 -4.53 10.34 15.11
C MET A 47 -4.44 9.65 16.48
N ASP A 48 -3.27 9.12 16.84
CA ASP A 48 -2.98 8.42 18.10
C ASP A 48 -3.70 7.08 18.34
N PHE A 49 -4.40 6.54 17.32
CA PHE A 49 -4.98 5.20 17.35
C PHE A 49 -3.92 4.11 17.07
N LYS A 50 -2.91 4.01 17.95
CA LYS A 50 -1.71 3.18 17.74
C LYS A 50 -2.00 1.69 17.62
N LEU A 51 -2.92 1.16 18.43
CA LEU A 51 -3.29 -0.25 18.40
C LEU A 51 -3.92 -0.63 17.06
N SER A 52 -4.91 0.13 16.60
CA SER A 52 -5.57 -0.08 15.30
C SER A 52 -4.60 0.07 14.14
N ALA A 53 -3.70 1.06 14.21
CA ALA A 53 -2.65 1.25 13.21
C ALA A 53 -1.70 0.04 13.13
N ARG A 54 -1.27 -0.51 14.28
CA ARG A 54 -0.43 -1.71 14.34
C ARG A 54 -1.19 -2.95 13.85
N PHE A 55 -2.46 -3.10 14.20
CA PHE A 55 -3.30 -4.20 13.70
C PHE A 55 -3.37 -4.19 12.18
N ILE A 56 -3.65 -3.05 11.55
CA ILE A 56 -3.70 -2.94 10.08
C ILE A 56 -2.33 -3.22 9.46
N SER A 57 -1.24 -2.70 10.04
CA SER A 57 0.12 -2.97 9.58
C SER A 57 0.46 -4.46 9.63
N SER A 58 0.14 -5.15 10.73
CA SER A 58 0.34 -6.60 10.86
C SER A 58 -0.54 -7.41 9.91
N PHE A 59 -1.80 -7.02 9.73
CA PHE A 59 -2.70 -7.66 8.76
C PHE A 59 -2.21 -7.46 7.33
N SER A 60 -1.69 -6.27 6.99
CA SER A 60 -1.05 -6.00 5.69
C SER A 60 0.13 -6.93 5.45
N ARG A 61 1.00 -7.12 6.46
CA ARG A 61 2.14 -8.05 6.37
C ARG A 61 1.67 -9.48 6.13
N TRP A 62 0.67 -9.94 6.87
CA TRP A 62 0.11 -11.28 6.69
C TRP A 62 -0.49 -11.48 5.29
N LEU A 63 -1.19 -10.48 4.76
CA LEU A 63 -1.85 -10.56 3.46
C LEU A 63 -0.87 -10.46 2.28
N THR A 64 0.15 -9.62 2.38
CA THR A 64 0.99 -9.21 1.25
C THR A 64 2.44 -9.68 1.33
N GLY A 65 2.91 -10.13 2.49
CA GLY A 65 4.33 -10.35 2.76
C GLY A 65 5.13 -9.05 3.02
N ILE A 66 4.54 -7.87 2.85
CA ILE A 66 5.24 -6.59 3.00
C ILE A 66 4.99 -6.01 4.40
N GLU A 67 6.07 -5.76 5.14
CA GLU A 67 6.01 -5.03 6.41
C GLU A 67 6.31 -3.54 6.23
N ILE A 68 5.31 -2.70 6.49
CA ILE A 68 5.50 -1.24 6.57
C ILE A 68 5.00 -0.76 7.93
N HIS A 69 5.90 -0.23 8.75
CA HIS A 69 5.55 0.33 10.04
C HIS A 69 4.57 1.52 9.87
N PRO A 70 3.50 1.63 10.65
CA PRO A 70 2.50 2.70 10.48
C PRO A 70 3.06 4.10 10.73
N GLY A 71 4.13 4.22 11.51
CA GLY A 71 4.85 5.49 11.72
C GLY A 71 5.78 5.90 10.56
N ALA A 72 5.99 5.05 9.56
CA ALA A 72 6.82 5.40 8.41
C ALA A 72 6.14 6.48 7.55
N THR A 73 6.92 7.36 6.94
CA THR A 73 6.42 8.36 5.99
C THR A 73 6.82 7.94 4.58
N ILE A 74 5.83 7.68 3.72
CA ILE A 74 6.05 7.36 2.31
C ILE A 74 5.51 8.48 1.40
N GLY A 75 6.23 8.75 0.31
CA GLY A 75 5.86 9.77 -0.66
C GLY A 75 4.64 9.41 -1.52
N ARG A 76 4.30 10.31 -2.45
CA ARG A 76 3.31 10.07 -3.51
C ARG A 76 3.89 9.14 -4.57
N ARG A 77 3.05 8.30 -5.18
CA ARG A 77 3.44 7.36 -6.24
C ARG A 77 4.59 6.45 -5.79
N PHE A 78 4.55 6.04 -4.52
CA PHE A 78 5.47 5.06 -3.97
C PHE A 78 5.04 3.68 -4.50
N PHE A 79 6.00 2.90 -5.00
CA PHE A 79 5.74 1.64 -5.67
C PHE A 79 6.64 0.56 -5.09
N ILE A 80 6.04 -0.59 -4.80
CA ILE A 80 6.72 -1.80 -4.36
C ILE A 80 6.39 -2.84 -5.42
N ASP A 81 7.43 -3.40 -6.02
CA ASP A 81 7.30 -4.47 -7.00
C ASP A 81 7.45 -5.83 -6.30
N HIS A 82 6.60 -6.79 -6.67
CA HIS A 82 6.51 -8.15 -6.08
C HIS A 82 6.19 -8.24 -4.59
N GLY A 83 7.04 -7.73 -3.68
CA GLY A 83 6.69 -7.51 -2.27
C GLY A 83 6.91 -8.66 -1.27
N MET A 84 7.63 -9.73 -1.60
CA MET A 84 7.91 -10.79 -0.62
C MET A 84 9.20 -10.49 0.18
N GLY A 85 9.14 -10.46 1.52
CA GLY A 85 10.30 -10.21 2.39
C GLY A 85 10.09 -10.59 3.86
#